data_AF-G0W3E0-F1
#
_entry.id   AF-G0W3E0-F1
#
_cell.length_a   1.000
_cell.length_b   1.000
_cell.length_c   1.000
_cell.angle_alpha   90.00
_cell.angle_beta   90.00
_cell.angle_gamma   90.00
#
_symmetry.space_group_name_H-M   'P 1'
#
loop_
_entity.id
_entity.type
_entity.pdbx_description
1 polymer ?
#
loop_
_entity_poly.entity_id
_entity_poly.type
_entity_poly.pdbx_seq_one_letter_code
_entity_poly.pdbx_strand_id
1 'polypeptide(L)'
;MESDNLNDYSERRKQQASRFAGATILTMIASRMTYGSIRARKVRPQAFQPNDMKILTAARGEAISALALSTGLTIGVFSMTIFGIGWIYNISNLHEFAYGIKKWFGTDTDDQNLESMDKETEEVTQQLSDFFSRENK
;
A
#
# COMPACT_ATOMS: atom_id res chain seq x y z
N MET A 1 -22.26 22.31 -21.88
CA MET A 1 -22.48 21.12 -21.03
C MET A 1 -21.49 20.00 -21.34
N GLU A 2 -21.22 19.63 -22.60
CA GLU A 2 -20.22 18.58 -22.89
C GLU A 2 -18.76 19.04 -22.68
N SER A 3 -18.47 20.32 -22.92
CA SER A 3 -17.16 20.94 -22.67
C SER A 3 -16.74 20.92 -21.20
N ASP A 4 -17.68 21.09 -20.27
CA ASP A 4 -17.40 21.19 -18.84
C ASP A 4 -17.01 19.82 -18.26
N ASN A 5 -17.63 18.74 -18.75
CA ASN A 5 -17.31 17.37 -18.37
C ASN A 5 -15.91 16.93 -18.85
N LEU A 6 -15.51 17.36 -20.05
CA LEU A 6 -14.17 17.08 -20.59
C LEU A 6 -13.08 17.80 -19.79
N ASN A 7 -13.34 19.03 -19.35
CA ASN A 7 -12.36 19.79 -18.59
C ASN A 7 -12.10 19.19 -17.20
N ASP A 8 -13.16 18.82 -16.46
CA ASP A 8 -13.07 18.18 -15.14
C ASP A 8 -12.30 16.84 -15.19
N TYR A 9 -12.59 16.01 -16.20
CA TYR A 9 -11.88 14.76 -16.42
C TYR A 9 -10.37 14.97 -16.59
N SER A 10 -9.98 15.98 -17.37
CA SER A 10 -8.57 16.29 -17.63
C SER A 10 -7.82 16.75 -16.38
N GLU A 11 -8.49 17.52 -15.51
CA GLU A 11 -7.91 18.05 -14.28
C GLU A 11 -7.70 16.97 -13.24
N ARG A 12 -8.69 16.08 -13.06
CA ARG A 12 -8.60 14.94 -12.14
C ARG A 12 -7.45 14.00 -12.52
N ARG A 13 -7.27 13.74 -13.81
CA ARG A 13 -6.19 12.88 -14.30
C ARG A 13 -4.80 13.49 -14.10
N LYS A 14 -4.66 14.82 -14.20
CA LYS A 14 -3.40 15.52 -13.89
C LYS A 14 -3.05 15.40 -12.40
N GLN A 15 -4.03 15.52 -11.51
CA GLN A 15 -3.83 15.36 -10.08
C GLN A 15 -3.46 13.92 -9.69
N GLN A 16 -4.09 12.92 -10.31
CA GLN A 16 -3.72 11.51 -10.09
C GLN A 16 -2.31 11.22 -10.62
N ALA A 17 -1.97 11.75 -11.80
CA ALA A 17 -0.64 11.59 -12.39
C ALA A 17 0.46 12.22 -11.53
N SER A 18 0.24 13.39 -10.92
CA SER A 18 1.24 14.04 -10.05
C SER A 18 1.50 13.24 -8.77
N ARG A 19 0.47 12.65 -8.16
CA ARG A 19 0.59 11.76 -6.99
C ARG A 19 1.37 10.49 -7.34
N PHE A 20 1.04 9.85 -8.46
CA PHE A 20 1.75 8.67 -8.94
C PHE A 20 3.22 8.99 -9.28
N ALA A 21 3.48 10.11 -9.95
CA ALA A 21 4.84 10.57 -10.27
C ALA A 21 5.65 10.81 -8.99
N GLY A 22 5.06 11.47 -7.98
CA GLY A 22 5.69 11.68 -6.68
C GLY A 22 6.06 10.36 -5.98
N ALA A 23 5.14 9.41 -5.92
CA ALA A 23 5.38 8.09 -5.35
C ALA A 23 6.46 7.30 -6.13
N THR A 24 6.49 7.42 -7.45
CA THR A 24 7.49 6.77 -8.31
C THR A 24 8.88 7.35 -8.07
N ILE A 25 9.02 8.68 -7.98
CA ILE A 25 10.30 9.34 -7.69
C ILE A 25 10.82 8.92 -6.31
N LEU A 26 9.96 8.91 -5.29
CA LEU A 26 10.32 8.46 -3.94
C LEU A 26 10.81 7.00 -3.97
N THR A 27 10.07 6.12 -4.66
CA THR A 27 10.44 4.71 -4.82
C THR A 27 11.76 4.54 -5.55
N MET A 28 12.04 5.36 -6.57
CA MET A 28 13.30 5.35 -7.30
C MET A 28 14.49 5.77 -6.41
N ILE A 29 14.29 6.77 -5.55
CA ILE A 29 15.31 7.20 -4.58
C ILE A 29 15.57 6.06 -3.58
N ALA A 30 14.51 5.48 -3.01
CA ALA A 30 14.62 4.37 -2.06
C ALA A 30 15.32 3.15 -2.68
N SER A 31 14.95 2.77 -3.92
CA SER A 31 15.58 1.65 -4.62
C SER A 31 17.05 1.92 -4.92
N ARG A 32 17.41 3.16 -5.27
CA ARG A 32 18.80 3.55 -5.51
C ARG A 32 19.65 3.50 -4.24
N MET A 33 19.11 3.94 -3.11
CA MET A 33 19.79 3.82 -1.81
C MET A 33 20.00 2.35 -1.44
N THR A 34 18.96 1.52 -1.55
CA THR A 34 19.05 0.07 -1.28
C THR A 34 20.08 -0.63 -2.18
N TYR A 35 20.10 -0.31 -3.47
CA TYR A 35 21.07 -0.86 -4.42
C TYR A 35 22.51 -0.50 -4.03
N GLY A 36 22.76 0.77 -3.67
CA GLY A 36 24.06 1.23 -3.18
C GLY A 36 24.50 0.49 -1.92
N SER A 37 23.59 0.32 -0.96
CA SER A 37 23.84 -0.39 0.29
C SER A 37 24.15 -1.88 0.10
N ILE A 38 23.51 -2.55 -0.86
CA ILE A 38 23.83 -3.95 -1.20
C ILE A 38 25.20 -4.04 -1.86
N ARG A 39 25.50 -3.14 -2.81
CA ARG A 39 26.78 -3.13 -3.53
C ARG A 39 27.97 -2.93 -2.59
N ALA A 40 27.83 -2.08 -1.58
CA ALA A 40 28.89 -1.83 -0.58
C ALA A 40 29.26 -3.08 0.24
N ARG A 41 28.36 -4.07 0.34
CA ARG A 41 28.57 -5.31 1.11
C ARG A 41 29.25 -6.43 0.31
N LYS A 42 29.50 -6.23 -0.98
CA LYS A 42 30.11 -7.25 -1.84
C LYS A 42 31.62 -7.30 -1.64
N VAL A 43 32.10 -8.27 -0.86
CA VAL A 43 33.53 -8.56 -0.72
C VAL A 43 34.04 -9.22 -2.00
N ARG A 44 35.12 -8.67 -2.57
CA ARG A 44 35.83 -9.32 -3.68
C ARG A 44 37.02 -10.09 -3.08
N PRO A 45 37.03 -11.43 -3.14
CA PRO A 45 38.16 -12.20 -2.62
C PRO A 45 39.41 -11.87 -3.44
N GLN A 46 40.52 -11.60 -2.76
CA GLN A 46 41.82 -11.53 -3.42
C GLN A 46 42.39 -12.95 -3.60
N ALA A 47 43.14 -13.18 -4.69
CA ALA A 47 43.63 -14.50 -5.08
C ALA A 47 44.48 -15.22 -4.01
N PHE A 48 44.98 -14.49 -3.00
CA PHE A 48 45.84 -15.01 -1.93
C PHE A 48 45.30 -14.73 -0.52
N GLN A 49 44.02 -14.36 -0.38
CA GLN A 49 43.41 -14.19 0.94
C GLN A 49 42.86 -15.53 1.46
N PRO A 50 43.14 -15.92 2.72
CA PRO A 50 42.51 -17.09 3.33
C PRO A 50 40.98 -16.92 3.37
N ASN A 51 40.25 -18.00 3.13
CA ASN A 51 38.78 -18.03 2.98
C ASN A 51 38.00 -17.64 4.27
N ASP A 52 38.68 -17.55 5.42
CA ASP A 52 38.06 -17.34 6.72
C ASP A 52 38.07 -15.86 7.16
N MET A 53 37.99 -14.93 6.21
CA MET A 53 37.89 -13.51 6.54
C MET A 53 36.50 -13.21 7.13
N LYS A 54 36.43 -13.22 8.46
CA LYS A 54 35.24 -12.74 9.18
C LYS A 54 35.10 -11.24 8.94
N ILE A 55 34.01 -10.85 8.29
CA ILE A 55 33.67 -9.44 8.12
C ILE A 55 33.39 -8.88 9.52
N LEU A 56 34.19 -7.93 9.98
CA LEU A 56 33.95 -7.16 11.21
C LEU A 56 32.74 -6.24 10.97
N THR A 57 31.55 -6.80 11.10
CA THR A 57 30.30 -6.06 10.94
C THR A 57 29.84 -5.51 12.29
N ALA A 58 29.43 -4.25 12.31
CA ALA A 58 28.69 -3.70 13.43
C ALA A 58 27.24 -4.22 13.34
N ALA A 59 27.01 -5.46 13.78
CA ALA A 59 25.77 -6.22 13.55
C ALA A 59 24.48 -5.42 13.83
N ARG A 60 24.48 -4.60 14.90
CA ARG A 60 23.31 -3.78 15.27
C ARG A 60 23.05 -2.63 14.28
N GLY A 61 24.08 -1.91 13.85
CA GLY A 61 23.94 -0.79 12.91
C GLY A 61 23.56 -1.25 11.50
N GLU A 62 24.09 -2.40 11.10
CA GLU A 62 23.77 -3.02 9.81
C GLU A 62 22.34 -3.56 9.75
N ALA A 63 21.83 -4.10 10.87
CA ALA A 63 20.44 -4.54 10.98
C ALA A 63 19.47 -3.36 10.92
N ILE A 64 19.73 -2.29 11.66
CA ILE A 64 18.86 -1.09 11.67
C ILE A 64 18.82 -0.46 10.27
N SER A 65 19.97 -0.29 9.62
CA SER A 65 20.03 0.27 8.27
C SER A 65 19.34 -0.62 7.24
N ALA A 66 19.49 -1.95 7.33
CA ALA A 66 18.78 -2.88 6.45
C ALA A 66 17.26 -2.79 6.61
N LEU A 67 16.76 -2.75 7.85
CA LEU A 67 15.33 -2.63 8.14
C LEU A 67 14.75 -1.28 7.67
N ALA A 68 15.49 -0.20 7.87
CA ALA A 68 15.06 1.13 7.42
C ALA A 68 14.95 1.18 5.89
N LEU A 69 15.95 0.67 5.18
CA LEU A 69 15.97 0.63 3.71
C LEU A 69 14.88 -0.29 3.15
N SER A 70 14.68 -1.47 3.75
CA SER A 70 13.62 -2.37 3.31
C SER A 70 12.24 -1.78 3.54
N THR A 71 12.01 -1.19 4.72
CA THR A 71 10.71 -0.56 5.05
C THR A 71 10.43 0.61 4.12
N GLY A 72 11.41 1.48 3.88
CA GLY A 72 11.27 2.61 2.96
C GLY A 72 10.98 2.16 1.52
N LEU A 73 11.65 1.09 1.06
CA LEU A 73 11.40 0.53 -0.26
C LEU A 73 10.00 -0.09 -0.38
N THR A 74 9.57 -0.86 0.62
CA THR A 74 8.23 -1.47 0.64
C THR A 74 7.13 -0.40 0.66
N ILE A 75 7.27 0.64 1.49
CA ILE A 75 6.32 1.77 1.52
C ILE A 75 6.28 2.48 0.16
N GLY A 76 7.44 2.70 -0.46
CA GLY A 76 7.53 3.30 -1.79
C GLY A 76 6.77 2.47 -2.84
N VAL A 77 7.11 1.19 -2.97
CA VAL A 77 6.48 0.27 -3.94
C VAL A 77 4.97 0.15 -3.69
N PHE A 78 4.55 0.05 -2.43
CA PHE A 78 3.14 -0.03 -2.07
C PHE A 78 2.39 1.25 -2.47
N SER A 79 2.94 2.42 -2.13
CA SER A 79 2.39 3.73 -2.48
C SER A 79 2.28 3.91 -4.00
N MET A 80 3.35 3.57 -4.73
CA MET A 80 3.38 3.61 -6.19
C MET A 80 2.33 2.69 -6.80
N THR A 81 2.12 1.50 -6.23
CA THR A 81 1.12 0.54 -6.70
C THR A 81 -0.30 1.07 -6.48
N ILE A 82 -0.61 1.57 -5.28
CA ILE A 82 -1.93 2.14 -4.96
C ILE A 82 -2.26 3.31 -5.90
N PHE A 83 -1.36 4.27 -6.02
CA PHE A 83 -1.59 5.43 -6.89
C PHE A 83 -1.59 5.05 -8.38
N GLY A 84 -0.83 4.02 -8.77
CA GLY A 84 -0.86 3.49 -10.13
C GLY A 84 -2.22 2.86 -10.46
N ILE A 85 -2.76 2.04 -9.55
CA ILE A 85 -4.10 1.46 -9.69
C ILE A 85 -5.16 2.57 -9.73
N GLY A 86 -5.08 3.54 -8.81
CA GLY A 86 -6.00 4.68 -8.80
C GLY A 86 -5.97 5.49 -10.10
N TRP A 87 -4.80 5.63 -10.73
CA TRP A 87 -4.66 6.32 -12.01
C TRP A 87 -5.22 5.51 -13.19
N ILE A 88 -5.03 4.18 -13.21
CA ILE A 88 -5.55 3.30 -14.26
C ILE A 88 -7.08 3.24 -14.22
N TYR A 89 -7.66 3.09 -13.02
CA TYR A 89 -9.11 2.98 -12.83
C TYR A 89 -9.82 4.32 -12.66
N ASN A 90 -9.09 5.45 -12.76
CA ASN A 90 -9.60 6.81 -12.55
C ASN A 90 -10.33 6.99 -11.19
N ILE A 91 -9.85 6.31 -10.17
CA ILE A 91 -10.39 6.35 -8.83
C ILE A 91 -9.68 7.48 -8.07
N SER A 92 -10.44 8.48 -7.64
CA SER A 92 -9.89 9.64 -6.92
C SER A 92 -10.17 9.63 -5.43
N ASN A 93 -11.15 8.82 -4.99
CA ASN A 93 -11.59 8.77 -3.60
C ASN A 93 -11.18 7.47 -2.91
N LEU A 94 -10.85 7.57 -1.62
CA LEU A 94 -10.52 6.39 -0.79
C LEU A 94 -11.71 5.42 -0.68
N HIS A 95 -12.93 5.94 -0.68
CA HIS A 95 -14.16 5.14 -0.66
C HIS A 95 -14.36 4.34 -1.95
N GLU A 96 -14.17 4.97 -3.11
CA GLU A 96 -14.20 4.32 -4.43
C GLU A 96 -13.10 3.27 -4.56
N PHE A 97 -11.92 3.54 -3.99
CA PHE A 97 -10.80 2.61 -3.98
C PHE A 97 -11.08 1.39 -3.11
N ALA A 98 -11.60 1.60 -1.90
CA ALA A 98 -12.01 0.51 -1.01
C ALA A 98 -13.11 -0.35 -1.64
N TYR A 99 -14.10 0.28 -2.28
CA TYR A 99 -15.14 -0.44 -3.02
C TYR A 99 -14.58 -1.23 -4.21
N GLY A 100 -13.69 -0.63 -5.00
CA GLY A 100 -13.01 -1.31 -6.11
C GLY A 100 -12.15 -2.49 -5.66
N ILE A 101 -11.45 -2.35 -4.54
CA ILE A 101 -10.70 -3.45 -3.91
C ILE A 101 -11.64 -4.54 -3.41
N LYS A 102 -12.70 -4.20 -2.67
CA LYS A 102 -13.69 -5.18 -2.18
C LYS A 102 -14.28 -6.00 -3.32
N LYS A 103 -14.66 -5.32 -4.41
CA LYS A 103 -15.13 -5.95 -5.65
C LYS A 103 -14.08 -6.87 -6.27
N TRP A 104 -12.81 -6.47 -6.27
CA TRP A 104 -11.72 -7.30 -6.80
C TRP A 104 -11.42 -8.54 -5.93
N PHE A 105 -11.59 -8.43 -4.62
CA PHE A 105 -11.45 -9.54 -3.67
C PHE A 105 -12.66 -10.48 -3.63
N GLY A 106 -13.69 -10.25 -4.45
CA GLY A 106 -14.88 -11.10 -4.51
C GLY A 106 -15.72 -11.06 -3.22
N THR A 107 -15.53 -10.03 -2.39
CA THR A 107 -16.50 -9.72 -1.34
C THR A 107 -17.61 -8.94 -2.02
N ASP A 108 -18.63 -9.67 -2.48
CA ASP A 108 -19.91 -9.11 -2.91
C ASP A 108 -20.60 -8.44 -1.71
N THR A 109 -20.13 -7.26 -1.33
CA THR A 109 -21.00 -6.30 -0.65
C THR A 109 -21.71 -5.53 -1.74
N ASP A 110 -22.88 -6.05 -2.06
CA ASP A 110 -24.00 -5.35 -2.68
C ASP A 110 -24.42 -4.16 -1.79
N ASP A 111 -23.55 -3.17 -1.64
CA ASP A 111 -23.81 -1.91 -0.93
C ASP A 111 -24.65 -0.94 -1.82
N GLN A 112 -25.31 -1.45 -2.87
CA GLN A 112 -26.47 -0.78 -3.46
C GLN A 112 -27.80 -1.29 -2.89
N ASN A 113 -27.80 -2.33 -2.06
CA ASN A 113 -28.94 -2.77 -1.26
C ASN A 113 -28.74 -2.46 0.23
N LEU A 114 -28.68 -1.17 0.55
CA LEU A 114 -29.27 -0.65 1.79
C LEU A 114 -30.81 -0.54 1.65
N GLU A 115 -31.43 -1.42 0.85
CA GLU A 115 -32.87 -1.65 0.88
C GLU A 115 -33.14 -3.02 1.54
N SER A 116 -33.79 -2.94 2.71
CA SER A 116 -34.32 -4.04 3.52
C SER A 116 -33.30 -5.07 4.02
N MET A 117 -32.68 -4.75 5.17
CA MET A 117 -32.26 -5.77 6.11
C MET A 117 -33.52 -6.61 6.44
N ASP A 118 -33.48 -7.92 6.17
CA ASP A 118 -34.63 -8.77 6.44
C ASP A 118 -34.91 -8.76 7.95
N LYS A 119 -36.19 -8.66 8.34
CA LYS A 119 -36.60 -8.38 9.74
C LYS A 119 -36.03 -9.40 10.72
N GLU A 120 -35.87 -10.64 10.26
CA GLU A 120 -35.27 -11.72 11.05
C GLU A 120 -33.77 -11.46 11.34
N THR A 121 -33.04 -10.86 10.40
CA THR A 121 -31.62 -10.55 10.58
C THR A 121 -31.43 -9.37 11.52
N GLU A 122 -32.33 -8.38 11.48
CA GLU A 122 -32.36 -7.25 12.42
C GLU A 122 -32.67 -7.71 13.86
N GLU A 123 -33.60 -8.65 14.01
CA GLU A 123 -33.94 -9.21 15.33
C GLU A 123 -32.77 -10.02 15.91
N VAL A 124 -32.09 -10.84 15.09
CA VAL A 124 -30.91 -11.61 15.54
C VAL A 124 -29.74 -10.69 15.90
N THR A 125 -29.51 -9.61 15.15
CA THR A 125 -28.44 -8.65 15.49
C THR A 125 -28.76 -7.84 16.75
N GLN A 126 -30.02 -7.46 16.96
CA GLN A 126 -30.44 -6.82 18.21
C GLN A 126 -30.28 -7.75 19.41
N GLN A 127 -30.71 -9.01 19.31
CA GLN A 127 -30.53 -10.02 20.37
C GLN A 127 -29.05 -10.27 20.68
N LEU A 128 -28.18 -10.33 19.66
CA LEU A 128 -26.73 -10.45 19.88
C LEU A 128 -26.14 -9.23 20.59
N SER A 129 -26.56 -8.02 20.19
CA SER A 129 -26.07 -6.77 20.78
C SER A 129 -26.50 -6.61 22.24
N ASP A 130 -27.70 -7.05 22.58
CA ASP A 130 -28.24 -6.99 23.95
C ASP A 130 -27.57 -8.04 24.85
N PHE A 131 -27.22 -9.21 24.29
CA PHE A 131 -26.44 -10.23 25.00
C PHE A 131 -25.02 -9.73 25.33
N PHE A 132 -24.32 -9.15 24.35
CA PHE A 132 -22.97 -8.59 24.56
C PHE A 132 -22.97 -7.40 25.54
N SER A 133 -24.04 -6.60 25.54
CA SER A 133 -24.18 -5.46 26.45
C SER A 133 -24.51 -5.90 27.89
N ARG A 134 -25.16 -7.05 28.07
CA ARG A 134 -25.41 -7.66 29.38
C ARG A 134 -24.18 -8.37 29.96
N GLU A 135 -23.32 -8.94 29.12
CA GLU A 135 -22.09 -9.61 29.57
C GLU A 135 -21.01 -8.62 30.04
N ASN A 136 -21.03 -7.38 29.53
CA ASN A 136 -20.09 -6.31 29.90
C ASN A 136 -20.50 -5.49 31.14
N LYS A 137 -21.41 -5.99 31.97
CA LYS A 137 -21.87 -5.35 33.21
C LYS A 137 -21.80 -6.29 34.40
#